data_AF-B8IVU3-F1
#
_entry.id   AF-B8IVU3-F1
#
_cell.length_a   1.000
_cell.length_b   1.000
_cell.length_c   1.000
_cell.angle_alpha   90.00
_cell.angle_beta   90.00
_cell.angle_gamma   90.00
#
_symmetry.space_group_name_H-M   'P 1'
#
loop_
_entity.id
_entity.type
_entity.pdbx_description
1 polymer ?
#
loop_
_entity_poly.entity_id
_entity_poly.type
_entity_poly.pdbx_seq_one_letter_code
_entity_poly.pdbx_strand_id
1 'polypeptide(L)'
;MRVMVFVKATEDSEKGVSPTPEALEAFEAMDRFTEELVKAGVFVAAAGLKPSAQAKRIAFDGPNRTVIDGPFAETRELVAGFSIWEVKDMDEAMAWAQRCPNPMPGPSEIEIRPFFDAADLAEFLMPEERSTPREGERGKLGVA
;
A
#
# COMPACT_ATOMS: atom_id res chain seq x y z
N MET A 1 -1.47 -15.08 4.94
CA MET A 1 -0.85 -14.52 3.72
C MET A 1 -0.93 -13.01 3.79
N ARG A 2 0.01 -12.30 3.17
CA ARG A 2 0.01 -10.84 3.16
C ARG A 2 -0.47 -10.30 1.83
N VAL A 3 -1.25 -9.23 1.90
CA VAL A 3 -1.65 -8.45 0.73
C VAL A 3 -1.26 -6.99 0.89
N MET A 4 -0.90 -6.36 -0.22
CA MET A 4 -0.77 -4.92 -0.34
C MET A 4 -2.06 -4.39 -0.92
N VAL A 5 -2.64 -3.38 -0.28
CA VAL A 5 -3.81 -2.63 -0.74
C VAL A 5 -3.31 -1.27 -1.17
N PHE A 6 -3.38 -0.96 -2.46
CA PHE A 6 -3.05 0.35 -3.00
C PHE A 6 -4.31 1.16 -3.19
N VAL A 7 -4.28 2.43 -2.75
CA VAL A 7 -5.32 3.40 -3.05
C VAL A 7 -4.90 4.19 -4.28
N LYS A 8 -5.67 4.09 -5.37
CA LYS A 8 -5.41 4.87 -6.58
C LYS A 8 -5.68 6.34 -6.32
N ALA A 9 -4.73 7.19 -6.69
CA ALA A 9 -4.87 8.63 -6.58
C ALA A 9 -5.91 9.15 -7.58
N THR A 10 -6.69 10.13 -7.13
CA THR A 10 -7.59 10.94 -7.95
C THR A 10 -7.01 12.34 -8.14
N GLU A 11 -7.56 13.11 -9.09
CA GLU A 11 -7.20 14.53 -9.25
C GLU A 11 -7.34 15.31 -7.94
N ASP A 12 -8.36 15.01 -7.14
CA ASP A 12 -8.60 15.71 -5.87
C ASP A 12 -7.57 15.35 -4.81
N SER A 13 -7.15 14.08 -4.73
CA SER A 13 -6.08 13.68 -3.81
C SER A 13 -4.74 14.37 -4.13
N GLU A 14 -4.47 14.65 -5.41
CA GLU A 14 -3.24 15.30 -5.87
C GLU A 14 -3.26 16.83 -5.73
N LYS A 15 -4.44 17.45 -5.59
CA LYS A 15 -4.56 18.87 -5.21
C LYS A 15 -4.22 19.11 -3.73
N GLY A 16 -4.15 18.04 -2.94
CA GLY A 16 -3.98 18.09 -1.50
C GLY A 16 -5.30 18.12 -0.76
N VAL A 17 -5.25 17.77 0.53
CA VAL A 17 -6.45 17.62 1.37
C VAL A 17 -6.68 18.90 2.17
N SER A 18 -7.90 19.43 2.12
CA SER A 18 -8.39 20.48 3.02
C SER A 18 -9.34 19.89 4.05
N PRO A 19 -9.31 20.34 5.32
CA PRO A 19 -10.16 19.79 6.38
C PRO A 19 -11.58 20.34 6.32
N THR A 20 -12.35 19.96 5.30
CA THR A 20 -13.79 20.24 5.27
C THR A 20 -14.52 19.29 6.24
N PRO A 21 -15.74 19.63 6.71
CA PRO A 21 -16.51 18.73 7.56
C PRO A 21 -16.67 17.33 6.97
N GLU A 22 -16.93 17.24 5.67
CA GLU A 22 -17.07 15.97 4.94
C GLU A 22 -15.75 15.19 4.90
N ALA A 23 -14.62 15.86 4.71
CA ALA A 23 -13.30 15.23 4.73
C ALA A 23 -12.93 14.70 6.12
N LEU A 24 -13.32 15.42 7.18
CA LEU A 24 -13.12 14.97 8.56
C LEU A 24 -13.99 13.75 8.88
N GLU A 25 -15.25 13.75 8.48
CA GLU A 25 -16.14 12.60 8.66
C GLU A 25 -15.64 11.36 7.92
N ALA A 26 -15.17 11.52 6.67
CA ALA A 26 -14.57 10.44 5.89
C ALA A 26 -13.28 9.91 6.55
N PHE A 27 -12.43 10.80 7.08
CA PHE A 27 -11.24 10.43 7.82
C PHE A 27 -11.58 9.60 9.07
N GLU A 28 -12.55 10.04 9.88
CA GLU A 28 -13.00 9.30 11.05
C GLU A 28 -13.63 7.93 10.69
N ALA A 29 -14.36 7.85 9.57
CA ALA A 29 -14.92 6.58 9.10
C ALA A 29 -13.81 5.58 8.73
N MET A 30 -12.77 6.06 8.04
CA MET A 30 -11.61 5.25 7.71
C MET A 30 -10.80 4.83 8.95
N ASP A 31 -10.70 5.71 9.93
CA ASP A 31 -10.04 5.42 11.20
C ASP A 31 -10.77 4.29 11.96
N ARG A 32 -12.11 4.38 12.07
CA ARG A 32 -12.94 3.30 12.64
C ARG A 32 -12.75 1.97 11.91
N PHE A 33 -12.74 1.99 10.58
CA PHE A 33 -12.48 0.78 9.79
C PHE A 33 -11.08 0.21 10.04
N THR A 34 -10.07 1.07 10.18
CA THR A 34 -8.71 0.67 10.52
C THR A 34 -8.66 0.03 11.91
N GLU A 35 -9.37 0.58 12.90
CA GLU A 35 -9.48 -0.06 14.22
C GLU A 35 -10.12 -1.45 14.16
N GLU A 36 -11.12 -1.66 13.30
CA GLU A 36 -11.72 -2.98 13.10
C GLU A 36 -10.71 -3.99 12.55
N LEU A 37 -9.88 -3.59 11.58
CA LEU A 37 -8.80 -4.41 11.04
C LEU A 37 -7.75 -4.73 12.13
N VAL A 38 -7.39 -3.75 12.97
CA VAL A 38 -6.46 -3.95 14.09
C VAL A 38 -7.04 -4.95 15.10
N LYS A 39 -8.29 -4.76 15.52
CA LYS A 39 -8.97 -5.66 16.48
C LYS A 39 -9.11 -7.08 15.93
N ALA A 40 -9.25 -7.24 14.63
CA ALA A 40 -9.30 -8.54 13.95
C ALA A 40 -7.91 -9.19 13.75
N GLY A 41 -6.81 -8.48 14.05
CA GLY A 41 -5.45 -8.96 13.79
C GLY A 41 -5.04 -8.93 12.32
N VAL A 42 -5.80 -8.24 11.48
CA VAL A 42 -5.59 -8.15 10.02
C VAL A 42 -4.62 -7.02 9.67
N PHE A 43 -4.62 -5.93 10.42
CA PHE A 43 -3.80 -4.76 10.13
C PHE A 43 -2.31 -5.00 10.43
N VAL A 44 -1.44 -4.76 9.44
CA VAL A 44 0.03 -4.78 9.62
C VAL A 44 0.59 -3.36 9.61
N ALA A 45 0.27 -2.57 8.57
CA ALA A 45 0.70 -1.19 8.43
C ALA A 45 -0.19 -0.44 7.42
N ALA A 46 -0.22 0.89 7.49
CA ALA A 46 -0.81 1.74 6.46
C ALA A 46 -0.20 3.14 6.50
N ALA A 47 -0.24 3.83 5.36
CA ALA A 47 0.05 5.25 5.29
C ALA A 47 -0.63 5.89 4.08
N GLY A 48 -1.09 7.14 4.26
CA GLY A 48 -1.39 8.05 3.16
C GLY A 48 -0.11 8.70 2.64
N LEU A 49 -0.06 8.93 1.34
CA LEU A 49 1.04 9.62 0.66
C LEU A 49 0.66 11.07 0.38
N LYS A 50 1.66 11.95 0.38
CA LYS A 50 1.48 13.33 -0.08
C LYS A 50 1.33 13.36 -1.61
N PRO A 51 0.75 14.44 -2.17
CA PRO A 51 0.67 14.62 -3.62
C PRO A 51 2.01 14.38 -4.31
N SER A 52 1.97 13.73 -5.45
CA SER A 52 3.16 13.33 -6.22
C SER A 52 4.02 14.53 -6.70
N ALA A 53 3.46 15.74 -6.74
CA ALA A 53 4.20 16.99 -6.93
C ALA A 53 5.28 17.23 -5.86
N GLN A 54 5.18 16.60 -4.69
CA GLN A 54 6.18 16.65 -3.62
C GLN A 54 7.18 15.47 -3.68
N ALA A 55 7.00 14.53 -4.61
CA ALA A 55 7.88 13.38 -4.73
C ALA A 55 9.24 13.78 -5.33
N LYS A 56 10.26 12.98 -5.03
CA LYS A 56 11.54 12.96 -5.75
C LYS A 56 11.70 11.59 -6.38
N ARG A 57 12.20 11.56 -7.61
CA ARG A 57 12.46 10.36 -8.39
C ARG A 57 13.95 10.28 -8.68
N ILE A 58 14.44 9.07 -8.91
CA ILE A 58 15.83 8.85 -9.28
C ILE A 58 15.85 7.96 -10.53
N ALA A 59 16.41 8.49 -11.62
CA ALA A 59 16.63 7.75 -12.85
C ALA A 59 18.01 7.08 -12.81
N PHE A 60 18.06 5.81 -13.21
CA PHE A 60 19.26 4.99 -13.23
C PHE A 60 19.69 4.75 -14.67
N ASP A 61 20.96 5.00 -14.97
CA ASP A 61 21.59 4.64 -16.24
C ASP A 61 23.03 4.16 -15.97
N GLY A 62 23.23 2.84 -15.97
CA GLY A 62 24.49 2.23 -15.54
C GLY A 62 24.90 2.69 -14.14
N PRO A 63 26.08 3.33 -13.95
CA PRO A 63 26.50 3.90 -12.67
C PRO A 63 25.84 5.25 -12.36
N ASN A 64 25.21 5.91 -13.33
CA ASN A 64 24.66 7.26 -13.17
C ASN A 64 23.34 7.26 -12.40
N ARG A 65 23.15 8.32 -11.61
CA ARG A 65 22.00 8.53 -10.72
C ARG A 65 21.53 9.98 -10.85
N THR A 66 20.38 10.20 -11.47
CA THR A 66 19.83 11.55 -11.68
C THR A 66 18.58 11.75 -10.84
N VAL A 67 18.58 12.74 -9.95
CA VAL A 67 17.40 13.12 -9.17
C VAL A 67 16.50 14.03 -10.00
N ILE A 68 15.21 13.73 -10.01
CA ILE A 68 14.19 14.43 -10.78
C ILE A 68 13.02 14.73 -9.85
N ASP A 69 12.51 15.95 -9.91
CA ASP A 69 11.31 16.31 -9.16
C ASP A 69 10.08 15.59 -9.75
N GLY A 70 9.14 15.26 -8.87
CA GLY A 70 7.84 14.74 -9.25
C GLY A 70 6.95 15.83 -9.87
N PRO A 71 5.80 15.43 -10.45
CA PRO A 71 5.36 14.05 -10.68
C PRO A 71 6.11 13.38 -11.85
N PHE A 72 5.68 12.18 -12.24
CA PHE A 72 6.02 11.68 -13.58
C PHE A 72 5.43 12.58 -14.66
N ALA A 73 6.14 12.74 -15.79
CA ALA A 73 5.69 13.60 -16.89
C ALA A 73 4.40 13.07 -17.57
N GLU A 74 4.20 11.75 -17.56
CA GLU A 74 3.01 11.07 -18.05
C GLU A 74 2.60 9.97 -17.06
N THR A 75 1.85 10.32 -16.00
CA THR A 75 1.19 9.32 -15.16
C THR A 75 -0.30 9.29 -15.41
N ARG A 76 -0.80 8.12 -15.82
CA ARG A 76 -2.24 7.85 -15.86
C ARG A 76 -2.77 7.41 -14.51
N GLU A 77 -1.95 6.74 -13.72
CA GLU A 77 -2.33 6.14 -12.45
C GLU A 77 -1.22 6.37 -11.43
N LEU A 78 -1.58 6.88 -10.27
CA LEU A 78 -0.69 7.17 -9.15
C LEU A 78 -1.25 6.49 -7.89
N VAL A 79 -0.42 6.34 -6.87
CA VAL A 79 -0.81 5.77 -5.57
C VAL A 79 -0.90 6.90 -4.55
N ALA A 80 -2.05 7.04 -3.91
CA ALA A 80 -2.27 8.03 -2.86
C ALA A 80 -2.08 7.45 -1.44
N GLY A 81 -1.99 6.13 -1.31
CA GLY A 81 -1.83 5.48 -0.02
C GLY A 81 -1.71 3.97 -0.17
N PHE A 82 -1.29 3.33 0.91
CA PHE A 82 -1.24 1.88 0.98
C PHE A 82 -1.67 1.35 2.35
N SER A 83 -2.09 0.08 2.37
CA SER A 83 -2.19 -0.72 3.59
C SER A 83 -1.66 -2.13 3.35
N ILE A 84 -1.09 -2.74 4.38
CA ILE A 84 -0.65 -4.13 4.39
C ILE A 84 -1.56 -4.88 5.34
N TRP A 85 -2.19 -5.94 4.83
CA TRP A 85 -3.07 -6.80 5.60
C TRP A 85 -2.50 -8.23 5.68
N GLU A 86 -2.58 -8.84 6.87
CA GLU A 86 -2.39 -10.28 7.06
C GLU A 86 -3.78 -10.93 7.08
N VAL A 87 -4.09 -11.71 6.05
CA VAL A 87 -5.36 -12.39 5.86
C VAL A 87 -5.14 -13.88 5.63
N LYS A 88 -6.16 -14.69 5.83
CA LYS A 88 -6.14 -16.12 5.53
C LYS A 88 -5.94 -16.39 4.03
N ASP A 89 -6.69 -15.69 3.20
CA ASP A 89 -6.71 -15.85 1.74
C ASP A 89 -7.22 -14.56 1.04
N MET A 90 -7.26 -14.56 -0.29
CA MET A 90 -7.74 -13.41 -1.08
C MET A 90 -9.24 -13.14 -0.86
N ASP A 91 -10.04 -14.16 -0.57
CA ASP A 91 -11.48 -14.01 -0.31
C ASP A 91 -11.71 -13.21 0.98
N GLU A 92 -10.93 -13.48 2.03
CA GLU A 92 -10.95 -12.66 3.24
C GLU A 92 -10.53 -11.21 2.96
N ALA A 93 -9.49 -10.98 2.15
CA ALA A 93 -9.12 -9.62 1.74
C ALA A 93 -10.27 -8.91 1.02
N MET A 94 -10.99 -9.60 0.11
CA MET A 94 -12.14 -9.01 -0.58
C MET A 94 -13.31 -8.72 0.36
N ALA A 95 -13.53 -9.57 1.37
CA ALA A 95 -14.56 -9.34 2.38
C ALA A 95 -14.27 -8.08 3.22
N TRP A 96 -13.00 -7.84 3.56
CA TRP A 96 -12.58 -6.59 4.20
C TRP A 96 -12.68 -5.38 3.26
N ALA A 97 -12.24 -5.54 2.01
CA ALA A 97 -12.29 -4.49 1.01
C ALA A 97 -13.71 -3.96 0.76
N GLN A 98 -14.72 -4.84 0.75
CA GLN A 98 -16.13 -4.46 0.59
C GLN A 98 -16.71 -3.66 1.77
N ARG A 99 -16.06 -3.70 2.93
CA ARG A 99 -16.43 -2.91 4.12
C ARG A 99 -15.65 -1.59 4.22
N CYS A 100 -14.60 -1.45 3.43
CA CYS A 100 -13.75 -0.26 3.42
C CYS A 100 -14.60 0.96 3.01
N PRO A 101 -14.61 2.04 3.81
CA PRO A 101 -15.18 3.31 3.36
C PRO A 101 -14.50 3.76 2.06
N ASN A 102 -15.20 4.51 1.23
CA ASN A 102 -14.59 5.06 0.01
C ASN A 102 -13.39 5.95 0.40
N PRO A 103 -12.15 5.63 -0.05
CA PRO A 103 -10.96 6.33 0.40
C PRO A 103 -10.81 7.75 -0.18
N MET A 104 -11.60 8.12 -1.20
CA MET A 104 -11.54 9.43 -1.86
C MET A 104 -12.94 10.04 -2.05
N PRO A 105 -13.03 11.37 -2.18
CA PRO A 105 -14.24 12.00 -2.70
C PRO A 105 -14.55 11.50 -4.12
N GLY A 106 -15.81 11.11 -4.37
CA GLY A 106 -16.25 10.63 -5.67
C GLY A 106 -15.79 9.19 -6.02
N PRO A 107 -15.89 8.78 -7.29
CA PRO A 107 -15.46 7.46 -7.73
C PRO A 107 -13.97 7.22 -7.46
N SER A 108 -13.64 6.08 -6.87
CA SER A 108 -12.26 5.71 -6.54
C SER A 108 -12.05 4.21 -6.66
N GLU A 109 -10.79 3.79 -6.67
CA GLU A 109 -10.39 2.41 -6.88
C GLU A 109 -9.28 2.03 -5.89
N ILE A 110 -9.31 0.78 -5.44
CA ILE A 110 -8.20 0.15 -4.72
C ILE A 110 -7.73 -1.08 -5.50
N GLU A 111 -6.43 -1.34 -5.50
CA GLU A 111 -5.83 -2.56 -6.06
C GLU A 111 -5.28 -3.40 -4.92
N ILE A 112 -5.63 -4.68 -4.87
CA ILE A 112 -5.18 -5.60 -3.82
C ILE A 112 -4.31 -6.68 -4.45
N ARG A 113 -3.06 -6.80 -3.97
CA ARG A 113 -2.08 -7.74 -4.52
C ARG A 113 -1.50 -8.61 -3.42
N PRO A 114 -1.34 -9.93 -3.65
CA PRO A 114 -0.60 -10.78 -2.73
C PRO A 114 0.88 -10.42 -2.73
N PHE A 115 1.52 -10.57 -1.57
CA PHE A 115 2.97 -10.61 -1.46
C PHE A 115 3.47 -11.97 -1.96
N PHE A 116 4.70 -12.00 -2.45
CA PHE A 116 5.42 -13.25 -2.64
C PHE A 116 5.68 -13.92 -1.28
N ASP A 117 5.50 -15.23 -1.22
CA ASP A 117 5.92 -16.05 -0.10
C ASP A 117 7.19 -16.88 -0.39
N ALA A 118 7.65 -17.62 0.62
CA ALA A 118 8.86 -18.43 0.49
C ALA A 118 8.73 -19.55 -0.55
N ALA A 119 7.51 -20.07 -0.75
CA ALA A 119 7.26 -21.10 -1.75
C ALA A 119 7.33 -20.50 -3.16
N ASP A 120 6.79 -19.30 -3.36
CA ASP A 120 6.84 -18.60 -4.66
C ASP A 120 8.27 -18.27 -5.09
N LEU A 121 9.14 -17.93 -4.13
CA LEU A 121 10.54 -17.55 -4.40
C LEU A 121 11.54 -18.68 -4.20
N ALA A 122 11.08 -19.91 -4.00
CA ALA A 122 11.96 -21.03 -3.64
C ALA A 122 13.16 -21.12 -4.60
N GLU A 123 12.96 -21.00 -5.91
CA GLU A 123 14.02 -21.08 -6.93
C GLU A 123 15.12 -20.01 -6.80
N PHE A 124 14.82 -18.85 -6.22
CA PHE A 124 15.77 -17.76 -5.99
C PHE A 124 16.49 -17.84 -4.63
N LEU A 125 16.00 -18.69 -3.72
CA LEU A 125 16.54 -18.86 -2.38
C LEU A 125 17.56 -20.00 -2.33
N MET A 126 18.68 -19.77 -1.64
CA MET A 126 19.61 -20.84 -1.30
C MET A 126 18.92 -21.87 -0.39
N PRO A 127 19.30 -23.16 -0.41
CA PRO A 127 18.63 -24.20 0.39
C PRO A 127 18.50 -23.87 1.89
N GLU A 128 19.51 -23.22 2.46
CA GLU A 128 19.56 -22.76 3.86
C GLU A 128 18.61 -21.59 4.16
N GLU A 129 18.36 -20.71 3.19
CA GLU A 129 17.42 -19.59 3.29
C GLU A 129 15.96 -20.07 3.15
N ARG A 130 15.72 -21.20 2.48
CA ARG A 130 14.38 -21.82 2.39
C ARG A 130 13.93 -22.41 3.73
N SER A 131 14.87 -22.87 4.55
CA SER A 131 14.60 -23.54 5.84
C SER A 131 14.59 -22.61 7.05
N THR A 132 15.07 -21.38 6.90
CA THR A 132 15.26 -20.44 8.01
C THR A 132 14.59 -19.11 7.68
N PRO A 133 13.47 -18.75 8.34
CA PRO A 133 12.86 -17.44 8.13
C PRO A 133 13.88 -16.33 8.37
N ARG A 134 13.95 -15.33 7.48
CA ARG A 134 14.82 -14.17 7.70
C ARG A 134 14.46 -13.54 9.04
N GLU A 135 15.39 -13.52 9.99
CA GLU A 135 15.13 -12.96 11.32
C GLU A 135 15.24 -11.42 11.35
N GLY A 136 14.68 -10.82 12.40
CA GLY A 136 14.75 -9.37 12.63
C GLY A 136 13.83 -8.55 11.73
N GLU A 137 14.16 -7.28 11.53
CA GLU A 137 13.30 -6.35 10.78
C GLU A 137 13.12 -6.73 9.31
N ARG A 138 14.11 -7.41 8.71
CA ARG A 138 14.05 -7.89 7.33
C ARG A 138 12.99 -8.99 7.10
N GLY A 139 12.59 -9.71 8.15
CA GLY A 139 11.55 -10.75 8.04
C GLY A 139 10.12 -10.26 8.27
N LYS A 140 9.93 -9.04 8.78
CA LYS A 140 8.62 -8.56 9.23
C LYS A 140 7.62 -8.37 8.10
N LEU A 141 8.08 -8.06 6.88
CA LEU A 141 7.21 -7.77 5.73
C LEU A 141 7.23 -8.86 4.64
N GLY A 142 8.17 -9.81 4.67
CA GLY A 142 8.20 -10.90 3.69
C GLY A 142 9.61 -11.42 3.42
N VAL A 143 9.72 -12.23 2.35
CA VAL A 143 10.95 -12.90 1.91
C VAL A 143 11.73 -12.12 0.85
N ALA A 144 11.18 -11.03 0.31
CA ALA A 144 11.84 -10.15 -0.64
C ALA A 144 12.67 -9.08 0.09
#